data_AF-A0A090WNF2-F1
#
_entry.id   AF-A0A090WNF2-F1
#
_cell.length_a   1.000
_cell.length_b   1.000
_cell.length_c   1.000
_cell.angle_alpha   90.00
_cell.angle_beta   90.00
_cell.angle_gamma   90.00
#
_symmetry.space_group_name_H-M   'P 1'
#
loop_
_entity.id
_entity.type
_entity.pdbx_description
1 polymer ?
#
loop_
_entity_poly.entity_id
_entity_poly.type
_entity_poly.pdbx_seq_one_letter_code
_entity_poly.pdbx_strand_id
1 'polypeptide(L)'
;MVEDGVVNGWDDPRMPTISGLRRRGYTPTAIRKFVETVGVAKRENVIDVSLLEFCIREDLNKTAPRVMAVLDPIKVVITNYPEDKEEWFEAENNQEDDAAGFRKVPFSREIYIEKEDFKEEASNKFFRLKLGGEVRLKNAYIIKAESVVKDANGNITEVHCTYSDDTERRVKGTLHWVSIKHAVKAEVREYDRLFLDEAPDSHQDKDFMEFINPDSLKLVEAFVEPSLQDAEVGQRFQFQRLGYFNVDNDSSSDKLVFNKTVGLRDSWAKVKPQPAANTNANTNKQKPQQQSQRKAIDVIQKLGKKYTNLPEEKRLKVRTEILELAKDVTYDEVEPLFNTAVKKVGTRIAVALILKVLVENGQAKNDDVNSFIEKALEDKNELLVEEAKTFN
;
A
#
# COMPACT_ATOMS: atom_id res chain seq x y z
N MET A 1 10.98 -28.02 12.23
CA MET A 1 10.39 -27.33 11.05
C MET A 1 10.63 -28.04 9.73
N VAL A 2 11.88 -28.19 9.27
CA VAL A 2 12.18 -28.89 7.98
C VAL A 2 11.87 -30.39 8.11
N GLU A 3 12.38 -31.05 9.15
CA GLU A 3 12.13 -32.47 9.42
C GLU A 3 10.63 -32.76 9.64
N ASP A 4 9.92 -31.82 10.26
CA ASP A 4 8.48 -31.92 10.54
C ASP A 4 7.58 -31.50 9.36
N GLY A 5 8.16 -31.11 8.21
CA GLY A 5 7.41 -30.75 7.00
C GLY A 5 6.61 -29.44 7.08
N VAL A 6 6.89 -28.56 8.06
CA VAL A 6 6.24 -27.23 8.16
C VAL A 6 6.66 -26.31 7.00
N VAL A 7 7.91 -26.49 6.55
CA VAL A 7 8.50 -25.80 5.40
C VAL A 7 9.04 -26.83 4.42
N ASN A 8 9.08 -26.48 3.13
CA ASN A 8 9.45 -27.40 2.06
C ASN A 8 10.95 -27.70 1.97
N GLY A 9 11.77 -27.02 2.77
CA GLY A 9 13.22 -27.18 2.79
C GLY A 9 13.93 -25.97 3.38
N TRP A 10 15.27 -26.02 3.38
CA TRP A 10 16.12 -24.91 3.82
C TRP A 10 16.08 -23.70 2.87
N ASP A 11 15.63 -23.88 1.64
CA ASP A 11 15.42 -22.85 0.64
C ASP A 11 13.95 -22.42 0.52
N ASP A 12 13.07 -22.86 1.42
CA ASP A 12 11.67 -22.42 1.45
C ASP A 12 11.61 -20.87 1.53
N PRO A 13 10.83 -20.19 0.68
CA PRO A 13 10.80 -18.73 0.62
C PRO A 13 10.26 -18.01 1.89
N ARG A 14 9.82 -18.76 2.91
CA ARG A 14 9.47 -18.25 4.25
C ARG A 14 10.65 -18.32 5.24
N MET A 15 11.69 -19.07 4.92
CA MET A 15 12.84 -19.27 5.80
C MET A 15 13.77 -18.04 5.76
N PRO A 16 14.37 -17.64 6.90
CA PRO A 16 15.29 -16.51 6.97
C PRO A 16 16.71 -16.85 6.44
N THR A 17 16.87 -17.97 5.75
CA THR A 17 18.14 -18.39 5.16
C THR A 17 18.44 -17.59 3.90
N ILE A 18 19.72 -17.46 3.53
CA ILE A 18 20.11 -16.81 2.27
C ILE A 18 19.54 -17.53 1.04
N SER A 19 19.45 -18.86 1.08
CA SER A 19 18.80 -19.67 0.04
C SER A 19 17.30 -19.38 -0.06
N GLY A 20 16.59 -19.30 1.07
CA GLY A 20 15.18 -18.96 1.14
C GLY A 20 14.90 -17.56 0.61
N LEU A 21 15.65 -16.57 1.08
CA LEU A 21 15.54 -15.18 0.59
C LEU A 21 15.84 -15.07 -0.92
N ARG A 22 16.87 -15.77 -1.42
CA ARG A 22 17.17 -15.80 -2.85
C ARG A 22 16.02 -16.41 -3.66
N ARG A 23 15.48 -17.55 -3.23
CA ARG A 23 14.33 -18.20 -3.89
C ARG A 23 13.06 -17.34 -3.82
N ARG A 24 12.89 -16.59 -2.73
CA ARG A 24 11.84 -15.60 -2.55
C ARG A 24 11.96 -14.38 -3.47
N GLY A 25 13.10 -14.21 -4.14
CA GLY A 25 13.35 -13.13 -5.09
C GLY A 25 14.12 -11.95 -4.52
N TYR A 26 14.61 -12.03 -3.27
CA TYR A 26 15.51 -11.00 -2.74
C TYR A 26 16.78 -10.90 -3.58
N THR A 27 17.27 -9.67 -3.74
CA THR A 27 18.49 -9.39 -4.48
C THR A 27 19.68 -9.29 -3.52
N PRO A 28 20.90 -9.61 -3.99
CA PRO A 28 22.11 -9.34 -3.23
C PRO A 28 22.25 -7.86 -2.86
N THR A 29 21.79 -6.95 -3.74
CA THR A 29 21.83 -5.50 -3.51
C THR A 29 20.94 -5.08 -2.35
N ALA A 30 19.70 -5.57 -2.30
CA ALA A 30 18.77 -5.28 -1.20
C ALA A 30 19.29 -5.80 0.15
N ILE A 31 19.87 -7.01 0.18
CA ILE A 31 20.42 -7.59 1.42
C ILE A 31 21.62 -6.79 1.93
N ARG A 32 22.55 -6.41 1.03
CA ARG A 32 23.67 -5.52 1.42
C ARG A 32 23.17 -4.19 1.96
N LYS A 33 22.20 -3.58 1.28
CA LYS A 33 21.61 -2.31 1.70
C LYS A 33 20.95 -2.43 3.09
N PHE A 34 20.28 -3.53 3.36
CA PHE A 34 19.70 -3.82 4.67
C PHE A 34 20.79 -3.85 5.76
N VAL A 35 21.86 -4.63 5.55
CA VAL A 35 22.98 -4.74 6.52
C VAL A 35 23.64 -3.38 6.75
N GLU A 36 23.88 -2.59 5.70
CA GLU A 36 24.42 -1.23 5.81
C GLU A 36 23.50 -0.30 6.62
N THR A 37 22.19 -0.43 6.45
CA THR A 37 21.19 0.43 7.12
C THR A 37 21.01 0.08 8.59
N VAL A 38 21.08 -1.22 8.93
CA VAL A 38 21.06 -1.67 10.34
C VAL A 38 22.30 -1.19 11.10
N GLY A 39 23.45 -1.15 10.42
CA GLY A 39 24.72 -0.78 11.02
C GLY A 39 25.26 -1.84 11.99
N VAL A 40 26.39 -1.54 12.63
CA VAL A 40 27.07 -2.45 13.56
C VAL A 40 27.04 -1.86 14.96
N ALA A 41 26.46 -2.60 15.91
CA ALA A 41 26.39 -2.22 17.32
C ALA A 41 26.90 -3.36 18.22
N LYS A 42 27.38 -3.00 19.42
CA LYS A 42 27.86 -3.97 20.43
C LYS A 42 26.76 -4.55 21.32
N ARG A 43 25.52 -4.09 21.17
CA ARG A 43 24.36 -4.54 21.93
C ARG A 43 23.48 -5.41 21.05
N GLU A 44 22.79 -6.38 21.65
CA GLU A 44 21.75 -7.14 20.98
C GLU A 44 20.65 -6.18 20.49
N ASN A 45 20.16 -6.43 19.29
CA ASN A 45 19.11 -5.64 18.68
C ASN A 45 18.24 -6.52 17.78
N VAL A 46 16.92 -6.40 17.95
CA VAL A 46 15.94 -7.04 17.07
C VAL A 46 15.58 -6.04 15.98
N ILE A 47 15.72 -6.46 14.72
CA ILE A 47 15.41 -5.62 13.57
C ILE A 47 14.07 -6.04 13.01
N ASP A 48 13.17 -5.07 12.84
CA ASP A 48 11.88 -5.29 12.21
C ASP A 48 12.07 -5.74 10.75
N VAL A 49 11.42 -6.85 10.38
CA VAL A 49 11.41 -7.40 9.02
C VAL A 49 10.96 -6.37 7.97
N SER A 50 10.16 -5.39 8.36
CA SER A 50 9.67 -4.31 7.51
C SER A 50 10.81 -3.48 6.91
N LEU A 51 11.97 -3.38 7.59
CA LEU A 51 13.17 -2.74 7.05
C LEU A 51 13.79 -3.57 5.92
N LEU A 52 13.86 -4.88 6.07
CA LEU A 52 14.35 -5.80 5.03
C LEU A 52 13.43 -5.72 3.80
N GLU A 53 12.11 -5.74 4.01
CA GLU A 53 11.12 -5.56 2.96
C GLU A 53 11.22 -4.18 2.28
N PHE A 54 11.51 -3.12 3.02
CA PHE A 54 11.76 -1.80 2.47
C PHE A 54 12.95 -1.80 1.52
N CYS A 55 14.09 -2.40 1.92
CA CYS A 55 15.27 -2.45 1.07
C CYS A 55 15.03 -3.18 -0.26
N ILE A 56 14.27 -4.29 -0.26
CA ILE A 56 13.94 -5.00 -1.49
C ILE A 56 12.93 -4.24 -2.36
N ARG A 57 11.94 -3.55 -1.77
CA ARG A 57 11.02 -2.69 -2.54
C ARG A 57 11.75 -1.58 -3.28
N GLU A 58 12.71 -0.92 -2.62
CA GLU A 58 13.48 0.18 -3.21
C GLU A 58 14.36 -0.29 -4.38
N ASP A 59 14.96 -1.48 -4.26
CA ASP A 59 15.78 -2.07 -5.32
C ASP A 59 14.91 -2.50 -6.52
N LEU A 60 13.81 -3.21 -6.26
CA LEU A 60 12.94 -3.71 -7.33
C LEU A 60 12.11 -2.60 -7.99
N ASN A 61 11.79 -1.51 -7.31
CA ASN A 61 11.11 -0.37 -7.93
C ASN A 61 11.92 0.22 -9.10
N LYS A 62 13.25 0.16 -9.01
CA LYS A 62 14.16 0.69 -10.02
C LYS A 62 14.48 -0.32 -11.11
N THR A 63 14.47 -1.62 -10.80
CA THR A 63 15.03 -2.66 -11.66
C THR A 63 14.00 -3.60 -12.28
N ALA A 64 12.83 -3.78 -11.67
CA ALA A 64 11.85 -4.77 -12.11
C ALA A 64 10.91 -4.23 -13.20
N PRO A 65 10.78 -4.90 -14.35
CA PRO A 65 9.76 -4.57 -15.35
C PRO A 65 8.33 -4.69 -14.81
N ARG A 66 7.45 -3.79 -15.23
CA ARG A 66 6.06 -3.63 -14.78
C ARG A 66 5.09 -4.32 -15.73
N VAL A 67 4.66 -5.51 -15.34
CA VAL A 67 3.80 -6.42 -16.13
C VAL A 67 2.39 -6.51 -15.56
N MET A 68 1.43 -6.97 -16.36
CA MET A 68 0.05 -7.19 -15.89
C MET A 68 -0.19 -8.66 -15.52
N ALA A 69 -0.84 -8.85 -14.38
CA ALA A 69 -1.28 -10.14 -13.87
C ALA A 69 -2.57 -9.94 -13.08
N VAL A 70 -3.48 -10.90 -13.14
CA VAL A 70 -4.72 -10.92 -12.37
C VAL A 70 -4.74 -12.15 -11.48
N LEU A 71 -4.81 -11.94 -10.16
CA LEU A 71 -4.71 -13.01 -9.15
C LEU A 71 -6.09 -13.51 -8.71
N ASP A 72 -7.09 -12.65 -8.60
CA ASP A 72 -8.48 -13.03 -8.31
C ASP A 72 -9.38 -12.57 -9.46
N PRO A 73 -9.50 -13.35 -10.55
CA PRO A 73 -10.11 -12.88 -11.79
C PRO A 73 -11.63 -12.73 -11.72
N ILE A 74 -12.13 -11.64 -12.27
CA ILE A 74 -13.52 -11.50 -12.71
C ILE A 74 -13.55 -11.19 -14.21
N LYS A 75 -14.43 -11.89 -14.93
CA LYS A 75 -14.56 -11.72 -16.39
C LYS A 75 -15.28 -10.41 -16.71
N VAL A 76 -14.72 -9.68 -17.67
CA VAL A 76 -15.32 -8.48 -18.24
C VAL A 76 -15.53 -8.68 -19.73
N VAL A 77 -16.74 -8.39 -20.22
CA VAL A 77 -17.09 -8.46 -21.65
C VAL A 77 -17.39 -7.06 -22.16
N ILE A 78 -16.61 -6.59 -23.13
CA ILE A 78 -16.76 -5.26 -23.72
C ILE A 78 -17.73 -5.36 -24.89
N THR A 79 -19.01 -5.14 -24.60
CA THR A 79 -20.15 -5.43 -25.48
C THR A 79 -20.15 -4.71 -26.82
N ASN A 80 -19.60 -3.49 -26.89
CA ASN A 80 -19.48 -2.72 -28.13
C ASN A 80 -18.12 -2.87 -28.83
N TYR A 81 -17.26 -3.79 -28.38
CA TYR A 81 -16.01 -4.14 -29.06
C TYR A 81 -16.23 -5.37 -29.96
N PRO A 82 -15.81 -5.36 -31.24
CA PRO A 82 -16.06 -6.48 -32.15
C PRO A 82 -15.42 -7.79 -31.67
N GLU A 83 -16.11 -8.92 -31.85
CA GLU A 83 -15.67 -10.23 -31.33
C GLU A 83 -14.34 -10.71 -31.91
N ASP A 84 -14.12 -10.50 -33.21
CA ASP A 84 -12.90 -10.94 -33.92
C ASP A 84 -11.79 -9.87 -33.94
N LYS A 85 -12.00 -8.71 -33.32
CA LYS A 85 -10.98 -7.65 -33.29
C LYS A 85 -9.96 -7.92 -32.20
N GLU A 86 -8.69 -7.72 -32.53
CA GLU A 86 -7.57 -7.72 -31.59
C GLU A 86 -6.68 -6.52 -31.86
N GLU A 87 -6.19 -5.91 -30.78
CA GLU A 87 -5.26 -4.81 -30.83
C GLU A 87 -4.06 -5.10 -29.94
N TRP A 88 -2.88 -4.64 -30.35
CA TRP A 88 -1.65 -4.79 -29.59
C TRP A 88 -1.15 -3.41 -29.18
N PHE A 89 -1.27 -3.11 -27.88
CA PHE A 89 -0.82 -1.83 -27.33
C PHE A 89 0.64 -1.91 -26.90
N GLU A 90 1.36 -0.80 -27.04
CA GLU A 90 2.70 -0.68 -26.47
C GLU A 90 2.61 -0.27 -25.00
N ALA A 91 3.37 -0.97 -24.16
CA ALA A 91 3.48 -0.74 -22.74
C ALA A 91 4.95 -0.57 -22.36
N GLU A 92 5.26 0.53 -21.68
CA GLU A 92 6.57 0.75 -21.08
C GLU A 92 6.90 -0.36 -20.07
N ASN A 93 8.13 -0.89 -20.13
CA ASN A 93 8.57 -1.90 -19.18
C ASN A 93 8.90 -1.30 -17.83
N ASN A 94 9.56 -0.14 -17.78
CA ASN A 94 9.90 0.49 -16.50
C ASN A 94 9.99 2.01 -16.63
N GLN A 95 9.13 2.73 -15.92
CA GLN A 95 9.14 4.21 -15.89
C GLN A 95 10.36 4.80 -15.17
N GLU A 96 11.11 4.00 -14.41
CA GLU A 96 12.34 4.44 -13.72
C GLU A 96 13.60 4.19 -14.57
N ASP A 97 13.45 3.54 -15.74
CA ASP A 97 14.56 3.15 -16.62
C ASP A 97 14.16 3.30 -18.10
N ASP A 98 14.56 4.42 -18.70
CA ASP A 98 14.30 4.71 -20.12
C ASP A 98 14.90 3.67 -21.08
N ALA A 99 15.90 2.90 -20.63
CA ALA A 99 16.53 1.85 -21.43
C ALA A 99 15.77 0.50 -21.35
N ALA A 100 14.78 0.36 -20.46
CA ALA A 100 14.00 -0.88 -20.30
C ALA A 100 13.08 -1.19 -21.49
N GLY A 101 12.87 -0.22 -22.38
CA GLY A 101 12.09 -0.39 -23.61
C GLY A 101 10.61 -0.64 -23.38
N PHE A 102 9.96 -1.21 -24.40
CA PHE A 102 8.53 -1.43 -24.46
C PHE A 102 8.23 -2.89 -24.77
N ARG A 103 7.02 -3.33 -24.42
CA ARG A 103 6.46 -4.61 -24.83
C ARG A 103 5.06 -4.43 -25.40
N LYS A 104 4.59 -5.43 -26.14
CA LYS A 104 3.24 -5.45 -26.67
C LYS A 104 2.29 -6.16 -25.71
N VAL A 105 1.10 -5.60 -25.53
CA VAL A 105 0.04 -6.13 -24.69
C VAL A 105 -1.21 -6.32 -25.57
N PRO A 106 -1.74 -7.54 -25.70
CA PRO A 106 -2.94 -7.77 -26.50
C PRO A 106 -4.21 -7.34 -25.77
N PHE A 107 -5.12 -6.73 -26.51
CA PHE A 107 -6.45 -6.36 -26.09
C PHE A 107 -7.49 -7.05 -26.96
N SER A 108 -8.56 -7.51 -26.32
CA SER A 108 -9.68 -8.22 -26.95
C SER A 108 -10.98 -7.86 -26.26
N ARG A 109 -12.10 -8.29 -26.86
CA ARG A 109 -13.45 -8.11 -26.30
C ARG A 109 -13.59 -8.60 -24.85
N GLU A 110 -12.97 -9.74 -24.53
CA GLU A 110 -13.04 -10.35 -23.21
C GLU A 110 -11.71 -10.18 -22.46
N ILE A 111 -11.78 -9.65 -21.24
CA ILE A 111 -10.61 -9.43 -20.37
C ILE A 111 -10.90 -9.91 -18.95
N TYR A 112 -9.85 -10.22 -18.19
CA TYR A 112 -9.91 -10.33 -16.73
C TYR A 112 -9.43 -9.05 -16.07
N ILE A 113 -10.07 -8.70 -14.96
CA ILE A 113 -9.60 -7.71 -13.97
C ILE A 113 -9.63 -8.36 -12.58
N GLU A 114 -9.06 -7.71 -11.57
CA GLU A 114 -9.22 -8.19 -10.18
C GLU A 114 -10.67 -8.06 -9.74
N LYS A 115 -11.18 -9.08 -9.05
CA LYS A 115 -12.50 -9.11 -8.46
C LYS A 115 -12.71 -7.95 -7.48
N GLU A 116 -11.67 -7.57 -6.73
CA GLU A 116 -11.73 -6.43 -5.80
C GLU A 116 -11.84 -5.06 -6.49
N ASP A 117 -11.56 -4.98 -7.79
CA ASP A 117 -11.68 -3.75 -8.57
C ASP A 117 -13.09 -3.49 -9.08
N PHE A 118 -14.03 -4.43 -8.88
CA PHE A 118 -15.43 -4.24 -9.21
C PHE A 118 -16.35 -4.29 -7.98
N LYS A 119 -17.32 -3.37 -7.92
CA LYS A 119 -18.43 -3.40 -6.96
C LYS A 119 -19.72 -2.90 -7.60
N GLU A 120 -20.84 -3.56 -7.37
CA GLU A 120 -22.15 -3.04 -7.82
C GLU A 120 -22.45 -1.68 -7.18
N GLU A 121 -22.34 -1.62 -5.86
CA GLU A 121 -22.52 -0.40 -5.08
C GLU A 121 -21.22 -0.02 -4.37
N ALA A 122 -20.78 1.22 -4.59
CA ALA A 122 -19.56 1.73 -3.98
C ALA A 122 -19.66 3.20 -3.63
N SER A 123 -19.04 3.57 -2.51
CA SER A 123 -18.93 4.96 -2.09
C SER A 123 -18.11 5.80 -3.07
N ASN A 124 -18.23 7.13 -3.00
CA ASN A 124 -17.45 8.06 -3.82
C ASN A 124 -15.92 8.00 -3.60
N LYS A 125 -15.45 7.24 -2.60
CA LYS A 125 -14.02 6.99 -2.34
C LYS A 125 -13.50 5.72 -3.03
N PHE A 126 -14.37 4.98 -3.71
CA PHE A 126 -13.97 3.83 -4.52
C PHE A 126 -13.67 4.33 -5.94
N PHE A 127 -12.39 4.36 -6.30
CA PHE A 127 -11.91 4.88 -7.58
C PHE A 127 -11.72 3.78 -8.64
N ARG A 128 -12.30 2.59 -8.42
CA ARG A 128 -12.30 1.49 -9.38
C ARG A 128 -13.68 1.35 -10.03
N LEU A 129 -13.90 0.25 -10.74
CA LEU A 129 -15.10 0.05 -11.54
C LEU A 129 -16.31 -0.22 -10.66
N LYS A 130 -17.39 0.53 -10.88
CA LYS A 130 -18.69 0.26 -10.26
C LYS A 130 -19.77 0.26 -11.30
N LEU A 131 -20.92 -0.34 -11.00
CA LEU A 131 -22.04 -0.33 -11.93
C LEU A 131 -22.44 1.12 -12.29
N GLY A 132 -22.56 1.40 -13.59
CA GLY A 132 -22.79 2.73 -14.16
C GLY A 132 -21.57 3.67 -14.15
N GLY A 133 -20.44 3.25 -13.56
CA GLY A 133 -19.21 4.04 -13.46
C GLY A 133 -18.18 3.72 -14.54
N GLU A 134 -17.24 4.65 -14.73
CA GLU A 134 -16.14 4.53 -15.69
C GLU A 134 -14.78 4.33 -15.00
N VAL A 135 -13.89 3.57 -15.65
CA VAL A 135 -12.50 3.40 -15.22
C VAL A 135 -11.58 3.27 -16.43
N ARG A 136 -10.31 3.66 -16.29
CA ARG A 136 -9.30 3.46 -17.32
C ARG A 136 -8.67 2.08 -17.20
N LEU A 137 -8.45 1.41 -18.32
CA LEU A 137 -7.57 0.26 -18.41
C LEU A 137 -6.15 0.75 -18.72
N LYS A 138 -5.14 0.29 -17.97
CA LYS A 138 -3.75 0.71 -18.19
C LYS A 138 -3.35 0.42 -19.63
N ASN A 139 -2.78 1.42 -20.30
CA ASN A 139 -2.31 1.38 -21.70
C ASN A 139 -3.40 1.04 -22.74
N ALA A 140 -4.68 1.16 -22.38
CA ALA A 140 -5.81 0.87 -23.25
C ALA A 140 -6.95 1.89 -23.05
N TYR A 141 -8.18 1.46 -23.31
CA TYR A 141 -9.37 2.32 -23.32
C TYR A 141 -9.94 2.64 -21.93
N ILE A 142 -10.90 3.57 -21.91
CA ILE A 142 -11.80 3.76 -20.78
C ILE A 142 -13.00 2.84 -20.99
N ILE A 143 -13.40 2.12 -19.94
CA ILE A 143 -14.58 1.27 -19.94
C ILE A 143 -15.62 1.78 -18.93
N LYS A 144 -16.89 1.51 -19.23
CA LYS A 144 -18.05 1.78 -18.37
C LYS A 144 -18.78 0.48 -18.07
N ALA A 145 -19.03 0.17 -16.80
CA ALA A 145 -19.82 -1.00 -16.44
C ALA A 145 -21.32 -0.72 -16.62
N GLU A 146 -21.99 -1.52 -17.44
CA GLU A 146 -23.40 -1.36 -17.77
C GLU A 146 -24.29 -2.36 -17.03
N SER A 147 -23.86 -3.61 -16.93
CA SER A 147 -24.61 -4.67 -16.25
C SER A 147 -23.71 -5.77 -15.70
N VAL A 148 -24.28 -6.65 -14.89
CA VAL A 148 -23.60 -7.78 -14.27
C VAL A 148 -24.39 -9.06 -14.50
N VAL A 149 -23.67 -10.17 -14.64
CA VAL A 149 -24.22 -11.53 -14.64
C VAL A 149 -23.91 -12.15 -13.29
N LYS A 150 -24.91 -12.83 -12.70
CA LYS A 150 -24.79 -13.50 -11.40
C LYS A 150 -25.11 -14.98 -11.53
N ASP A 151 -24.47 -15.79 -10.69
CA ASP A 151 -24.83 -17.19 -10.51
C ASP A 151 -26.08 -17.36 -9.63
N ALA A 152 -26.51 -18.61 -9.42
CA ALA A 152 -27.66 -18.96 -8.59
C ALA A 152 -27.50 -18.54 -7.10
N ASN A 153 -26.28 -18.34 -6.63
CA ASN A 153 -25.96 -17.91 -5.28
C ASN A 153 -25.81 -16.38 -5.16
N GLY A 154 -26.00 -15.65 -6.27
CA GLY A 154 -25.86 -14.20 -6.32
C GLY A 154 -24.40 -13.70 -6.47
N ASN A 155 -23.43 -14.59 -6.71
CA ASN A 155 -22.05 -14.18 -6.98
C ASN A 155 -21.93 -13.63 -8.40
N ILE A 156 -21.19 -12.55 -8.55
CA ILE A 156 -20.95 -11.93 -9.85
C ILE A 156 -19.94 -12.78 -10.62
N THR A 157 -20.35 -13.24 -11.80
CA THR A 157 -19.54 -14.08 -12.69
C THR A 157 -18.96 -13.27 -13.85
N GLU A 158 -19.73 -12.31 -14.37
CA GLU A 158 -19.29 -11.45 -15.48
C GLU A 158 -19.77 -10.01 -15.27
N VAL A 159 -18.97 -9.05 -15.75
CA VAL A 159 -19.34 -7.63 -15.84
C VAL A 159 -19.38 -7.23 -17.30
N HIS A 160 -20.53 -6.75 -17.78
CA HIS A 160 -20.66 -6.27 -19.13
C HIS A 160 -20.36 -4.77 -19.17
N CYS A 161 -19.41 -4.41 -20.01
CA CYS A 161 -18.94 -3.05 -20.16
C CYS A 161 -19.14 -2.54 -21.59
N THR A 162 -19.09 -1.22 -21.74
CA THR A 162 -18.80 -0.56 -23.01
C THR A 162 -17.44 0.12 -22.94
N TYR A 163 -16.78 0.31 -24.07
CA TYR A 163 -15.55 1.11 -24.15
C TYR A 163 -15.78 2.42 -24.91
N SER A 164 -14.89 3.38 -24.68
CA SER A 164 -14.85 4.69 -25.33
C SER A 164 -13.55 4.87 -26.11
N ASP A 165 -13.64 5.31 -27.37
CA ASP A 165 -12.49 5.73 -28.18
C ASP A 165 -11.86 7.05 -27.69
N ASP A 166 -12.63 7.86 -26.94
CA ASP A 166 -12.12 9.04 -26.24
C ASP A 166 -11.24 8.59 -25.06
N THR A 167 -9.92 8.59 -25.29
CA THR A 167 -8.90 8.22 -24.30
C THR A 167 -8.37 9.41 -23.51
N GLU A 168 -8.73 10.65 -23.85
CA GLU A 168 -8.23 11.87 -23.17
C GLU A 168 -9.06 12.23 -21.94
N ARG A 169 -10.29 11.69 -21.83
CA ARG A 169 -11.17 11.91 -20.68
C ARG A 169 -10.51 11.56 -19.35
N ARG A 170 -10.67 12.45 -18.37
CA ARG A 170 -10.21 12.23 -17.00
C ARG A 170 -11.18 11.30 -16.26
N VAL A 171 -10.65 10.17 -15.79
CA VAL A 171 -11.35 9.22 -14.91
C VAL A 171 -10.57 9.04 -13.61
N LYS A 172 -11.25 8.56 -12.56
CA LYS A 172 -10.71 8.58 -11.18
C LYS A 172 -9.67 7.51 -10.89
N GLY A 173 -9.60 6.46 -11.70
CA GLY A 173 -8.66 5.36 -11.48
C GLY A 173 -8.32 4.61 -12.76
N THR A 174 -7.25 3.84 -12.64
CA THR A 174 -6.69 3.00 -13.69
C THR A 174 -6.50 1.59 -13.14
N LEU A 175 -6.98 0.58 -13.87
CA LEU A 175 -6.86 -0.83 -13.52
C LEU A 175 -5.84 -1.52 -14.43
N HIS A 176 -5.15 -2.50 -13.87
CA HIS A 176 -4.49 -3.53 -14.68
C HIS A 176 -5.53 -4.57 -15.11
N TRP A 177 -5.21 -5.30 -16.17
CA TRP A 177 -6.12 -6.24 -16.82
C TRP A 177 -5.30 -7.22 -17.67
N VAL A 178 -5.88 -8.33 -18.08
CA VAL A 178 -5.29 -9.25 -19.06
C VAL A 178 -6.34 -9.71 -20.07
N SER A 179 -5.97 -9.87 -21.33
CA SER A 179 -6.87 -10.42 -22.36
C SER A 179 -7.11 -11.92 -22.12
N ILE A 180 -8.37 -12.36 -22.07
CA ILE A 180 -8.69 -13.77 -21.77
C ILE A 180 -8.12 -14.71 -22.84
N LYS A 181 -8.23 -14.32 -24.11
CA LYS A 181 -7.76 -15.12 -25.25
C LYS A 181 -6.25 -15.35 -25.25
N HIS A 182 -5.49 -14.45 -24.65
CA HIS A 182 -4.02 -14.45 -24.69
C HIS A 182 -3.37 -14.69 -23.33
N ALA A 183 -4.14 -14.67 -22.24
CA ALA A 183 -3.61 -14.80 -20.90
C ALA A 183 -2.99 -16.18 -20.70
N VAL A 184 -1.82 -16.19 -20.07
CA VAL A 184 -1.13 -17.42 -19.67
C VAL A 184 -1.50 -17.74 -18.23
N LYS A 185 -1.87 -18.98 -17.97
CA LYS A 185 -2.12 -19.45 -16.60
C LYS A 185 -0.81 -19.58 -15.83
N ALA A 186 -0.80 -19.13 -14.59
CA ALA A 186 0.36 -19.26 -13.71
C ALA A 186 -0.07 -19.59 -12.27
N GLU A 187 0.76 -20.33 -11.55
CA GLU A 187 0.64 -20.49 -10.11
C GLU A 187 1.35 -19.31 -9.44
N VAL A 188 0.66 -18.58 -8.56
CA VAL A 188 1.23 -17.53 -7.74
C VAL A 188 1.24 -17.98 -6.29
N ARG A 189 2.41 -17.91 -5.66
CA ARG A 189 2.63 -18.21 -4.25
C ARG A 189 2.73 -16.90 -3.49
N GLU A 190 1.66 -16.54 -2.82
CA GLU A 190 1.66 -15.43 -1.87
C GLU A 190 2.09 -15.96 -0.52
N TYR A 191 3.18 -15.43 0.03
CA TYR A 191 3.57 -15.79 1.38
C TYR A 191 3.45 -14.60 2.33
N ASP A 192 3.16 -14.92 3.58
CA ASP A 192 3.13 -14.00 4.71
C ASP A 192 4.23 -14.37 5.71
N ARG A 193 4.28 -13.67 6.85
CA ARG A 193 5.17 -14.00 7.97
C ARG A 193 4.97 -15.46 8.40
N LEU A 194 6.08 -16.18 8.61
CA LEU A 194 6.08 -17.58 9.04
C LEU A 194 5.54 -17.76 10.47
N PHE A 195 5.72 -16.75 11.30
CA PHE A 195 5.25 -16.70 12.68
C PHE A 195 4.26 -15.55 12.89
N LEU A 196 3.30 -15.78 13.78
CA LEU A 196 2.32 -14.77 14.22
C LEU A 196 2.88 -13.87 15.33
N ASP A 197 3.90 -14.34 16.04
CA ASP A 197 4.60 -13.61 17.10
C ASP A 197 5.91 -13.02 16.57
N GLU A 198 6.28 -11.82 17.03
CA GLU A 198 7.50 -11.11 16.60
C GLU A 198 8.78 -11.74 17.17
N ALA A 199 8.68 -12.41 18.32
CA ALA A 199 9.78 -13.10 18.99
C ALA A 199 9.28 -14.47 19.50
N PRO A 200 8.99 -15.43 18.59
CA PRO A 200 8.35 -16.70 18.92
C PRO A 200 9.17 -17.59 19.86
N ASP A 201 10.49 -17.36 19.95
CA ASP A 201 11.43 -18.05 20.82
C ASP A 201 11.65 -17.37 22.19
N SER A 202 11.02 -16.22 22.43
CA SER A 202 11.16 -15.48 23.69
C SER A 202 10.26 -15.98 24.83
N HIS A 203 9.30 -16.85 24.53
CA HIS A 203 8.30 -17.35 25.47
C HIS A 203 8.82 -18.57 26.23
N GLN A 204 8.96 -18.48 27.56
CA GLN A 204 9.53 -19.56 28.38
C GLN A 204 8.59 -20.78 28.51
N ASP A 205 7.28 -20.58 28.40
CA ASP A 205 6.25 -21.59 28.67
C ASP A 205 5.59 -22.16 27.40
N LYS A 206 6.09 -21.81 26.20
CA LYS A 206 5.49 -22.20 24.91
C LYS A 206 6.56 -22.59 23.91
N ASP A 207 6.24 -23.57 23.07
CA ASP A 207 7.09 -23.92 21.94
C ASP A 207 6.91 -22.89 20.81
N PHE A 208 8.00 -22.48 20.16
CA PHE A 208 7.96 -21.55 19.03
C PHE A 208 7.08 -22.07 17.87
N MET A 209 6.93 -23.41 17.74
CA MET A 209 6.07 -24.07 16.77
C MET A 209 4.58 -23.76 16.97
N GLU A 210 4.17 -23.36 18.18
CA GLU A 210 2.79 -22.93 18.46
C GLU A 210 2.44 -21.58 17.80
N PHE A 211 3.45 -20.79 17.43
CA PHE A 211 3.27 -19.48 16.81
C PHE A 211 3.32 -19.53 15.28
N ILE A 212 3.36 -20.71 14.66
CA ILE A 212 3.36 -20.85 13.21
C ILE A 212 2.08 -20.23 12.62
N ASN A 213 2.27 -19.40 11.60
CA ASN A 213 1.17 -18.83 10.83
C ASN A 213 0.64 -19.87 9.83
N PRO A 214 -0.59 -20.38 10.01
CA PRO A 214 -1.17 -21.35 9.07
C PRO A 214 -1.42 -20.72 7.69
N ASP A 215 -1.57 -19.39 7.62
CA ASP A 215 -1.77 -18.63 6.39
C ASP A 215 -0.44 -18.09 5.81
N SER A 216 0.70 -18.61 6.27
CA SER A 216 2.03 -18.17 5.80
C SER A 216 2.28 -18.45 4.32
N LEU A 217 1.48 -19.30 3.66
CA LEU A 217 1.53 -19.57 2.23
C LEU A 217 0.10 -19.74 1.68
N LYS A 218 -0.22 -18.96 0.66
CA LYS A 218 -1.43 -19.09 -0.16
C LYS A 218 -1.04 -19.33 -1.61
N LEU A 219 -1.57 -20.41 -2.18
CA LEU A 219 -1.43 -20.74 -3.59
C LEU A 219 -2.62 -20.18 -4.38
N VAL A 220 -2.36 -19.50 -5.48
CA VAL A 220 -3.36 -18.83 -6.30
C VAL A 220 -3.15 -19.23 -7.76
N GLU A 221 -4.21 -19.67 -8.45
CA GLU A 221 -4.19 -19.74 -9.92
C GLU A 221 -4.47 -18.34 -10.47
N ALA A 222 -3.50 -17.78 -11.18
CA ALA A 222 -3.52 -16.44 -11.73
C ALA A 222 -3.45 -16.46 -13.26
N PHE A 223 -3.77 -15.32 -13.86
CA PHE A 223 -3.67 -15.07 -15.29
C PHE A 223 -2.69 -13.93 -15.55
N VAL A 224 -1.63 -14.19 -16.32
CA VAL A 224 -0.60 -13.20 -16.65
C VAL A 224 -0.62 -12.82 -18.13
N GLU A 225 -0.11 -11.64 -18.46
CA GLU A 225 0.06 -11.24 -19.87
C GLU A 225 1.06 -12.15 -20.61
N PRO A 226 0.88 -12.38 -21.93
CA PRO A 226 1.62 -13.40 -22.68
C PRO A 226 3.12 -13.16 -22.78
N SER A 227 3.61 -11.93 -22.57
CA SER A 227 5.04 -11.65 -22.56
C SER A 227 5.80 -12.37 -21.44
N LEU A 228 5.10 -12.94 -20.45
CA LEU A 228 5.71 -13.74 -19.40
C LEU A 228 5.85 -15.23 -19.75
N GLN A 229 5.39 -15.67 -20.93
CA GLN A 229 5.52 -17.07 -21.35
C GLN A 229 6.98 -17.55 -21.40
N ASP A 230 7.87 -16.65 -21.82
CA ASP A 230 9.31 -16.91 -21.95
C ASP A 230 10.12 -16.42 -20.73
N ALA A 231 9.46 -16.17 -19.59
CA ALA A 231 10.13 -15.67 -18.40
C ALA A 231 11.05 -16.75 -17.80
N GLU A 232 12.30 -16.38 -17.55
CA GLU A 232 13.30 -17.31 -17.03
C GLU A 232 13.29 -17.37 -15.50
N VAL A 233 13.69 -18.52 -14.95
CA VAL A 233 13.81 -18.73 -13.50
C VAL A 233 14.66 -17.63 -12.85
N GLY A 234 14.13 -17.05 -11.78
CA GLY A 234 14.78 -15.97 -11.04
C GLY A 234 14.62 -14.57 -11.65
N GLN A 235 14.03 -14.43 -12.85
CA GLN A 235 13.60 -13.12 -13.34
C GLN A 235 12.54 -12.53 -12.43
N ARG A 236 12.53 -11.19 -12.33
CA ARG A 236 11.76 -10.43 -11.35
C ARG A 236 10.90 -9.41 -12.06
N PHE A 237 9.67 -9.27 -11.59
CA PHE A 237 8.67 -8.39 -12.20
C PHE A 237 7.89 -7.67 -11.11
N GLN A 238 7.45 -6.46 -11.41
CA GLN A 238 6.37 -5.82 -10.67
C GLN A 238 5.06 -6.17 -11.35
N PHE A 239 4.21 -6.96 -10.69
CA PHE A 239 2.83 -7.13 -11.14
C PHE A 239 2.08 -5.86 -10.72
N GLN A 240 1.59 -5.12 -11.71
CA GLN A 240 1.03 -3.79 -11.49
C GLN A 240 -0.04 -3.80 -10.40
N ARG A 241 0.04 -2.84 -9.47
CA ARG A 241 -0.84 -2.68 -8.30
C ARG A 241 -0.79 -3.79 -7.25
N LEU A 242 -0.12 -4.91 -7.51
CA LEU A 242 -0.10 -6.08 -6.62
C LEU A 242 1.17 -6.19 -5.78
N GLY A 243 2.33 -6.11 -6.41
CA GLY A 243 3.62 -6.32 -5.73
C GLY A 243 4.74 -6.69 -6.67
N TYR A 244 5.84 -7.15 -6.09
CA TYR A 244 6.98 -7.70 -6.81
C TYR A 244 7.00 -9.22 -6.68
N PHE A 245 7.30 -9.87 -7.79
CA PHE A 245 7.26 -11.30 -7.96
C PHE A 245 8.51 -11.79 -8.68
N ASN A 246 8.91 -13.04 -8.45
CA ASN A 246 9.95 -13.69 -9.23
C ASN A 246 9.51 -15.06 -9.73
N VAL A 247 10.07 -15.49 -10.86
CA VAL A 247 9.88 -16.84 -11.38
C VAL A 247 10.58 -17.83 -10.45
N ASP A 248 9.84 -18.82 -9.94
CA ASP A 248 10.37 -19.87 -9.03
C ASP A 248 11.05 -21.00 -9.82
N ASN A 249 11.94 -21.73 -9.15
CA ASN A 249 12.63 -22.90 -9.70
C ASN A 249 11.67 -24.03 -10.10
N ASP A 250 10.46 -24.08 -9.53
CA ASP A 250 9.44 -25.07 -9.88
C ASP A 250 8.74 -24.75 -11.22
N SER A 251 9.13 -23.66 -11.90
CA SER A 251 8.63 -23.33 -13.25
C SER A 251 9.22 -24.26 -14.30
N SER A 252 8.43 -24.53 -15.35
CA SER A 252 8.80 -25.35 -16.51
C SER A 252 8.18 -24.76 -17.78
N SER A 253 8.42 -25.36 -18.94
CA SER A 253 7.83 -24.91 -20.22
C SER A 253 6.30 -24.91 -20.21
N ASP A 254 5.70 -25.78 -19.40
CA ASP A 254 4.24 -25.99 -19.38
C ASP A 254 3.58 -25.37 -18.15
N LYS A 255 4.38 -24.88 -17.18
CA LYS A 255 3.90 -24.34 -15.91
C LYS A 255 4.74 -23.17 -15.46
N LEU A 256 4.15 -21.99 -15.41
CA LEU A 256 4.76 -20.81 -14.79
C LEU A 256 4.40 -20.75 -13.30
N VAL A 257 5.42 -20.56 -12.46
CA VAL A 257 5.27 -20.41 -11.02
C VAL A 257 5.95 -19.12 -10.57
N PHE A 258 5.19 -18.25 -9.92
CA PHE A 258 5.69 -16.98 -9.37
C PHE A 258 5.62 -16.96 -7.85
N ASN A 259 6.71 -16.56 -7.20
CA ASN A 259 6.71 -16.22 -5.78
C ASN A 259 6.49 -14.72 -5.60
N LYS A 260 5.58 -14.32 -4.71
CA LYS A 260 5.43 -12.90 -4.33
C LYS A 260 6.57 -12.46 -3.42
N THR A 261 7.63 -11.86 -3.94
CA THR A 261 8.74 -11.34 -3.15
C THR A 261 8.29 -10.39 -2.05
N VAL A 262 7.53 -9.35 -2.40
CA VAL A 262 7.02 -8.36 -1.43
C VAL A 262 5.85 -7.56 -2.02
N GLY A 263 4.91 -7.10 -1.18
CA GLY A 263 3.84 -6.18 -1.61
C GLY A 263 4.35 -4.75 -1.92
N LEU A 264 3.57 -3.95 -2.65
CA LEU A 264 3.95 -2.58 -3.02
C LEU A 264 4.07 -1.61 -1.83
N ARG A 265 3.39 -1.91 -0.73
CA ARG A 265 3.40 -1.13 0.50
C ARG A 265 3.43 -2.07 1.70
N ASP A 266 3.91 -1.55 2.81
CA ASP A 266 3.82 -2.24 4.09
C ASP A 266 2.35 -2.33 4.56
N SER A 267 1.89 -3.55 4.81
CA SER A 267 0.54 -3.87 5.31
C SER A 267 0.52 -4.18 6.80
N TRP A 268 1.68 -4.40 7.43
CA TRP A 268 1.79 -4.95 8.79
C TRP A 268 1.77 -3.89 9.89
N ALA A 269 1.95 -2.60 9.57
CA ALA A 269 1.84 -1.49 10.53
C ALA A 269 0.43 -1.28 11.15
N LYS A 270 -0.54 -2.21 10.97
CA LYS A 270 -1.93 -2.07 11.44
C LYS A 270 -2.58 -3.29 12.09
N VAL A 271 -1.88 -4.41 12.26
CA VAL A 271 -2.47 -5.56 12.96
C VAL A 271 -2.01 -5.56 14.41
N LYS A 272 -2.74 -4.82 15.27
CA LYS A 272 -2.66 -5.07 16.72
C LYS A 272 -3.27 -6.46 16.98
N PRO A 273 -2.58 -7.38 17.65
CA PRO A 273 -3.16 -8.67 18.01
C PRO A 273 -4.42 -8.46 18.85
N GLN A 274 -5.53 -9.08 18.47
CA GLN A 274 -6.68 -9.22 19.36
C GLN A 274 -6.29 -10.23 20.45
N PRO A 275 -6.38 -9.88 21.74
CA PRO A 275 -6.18 -10.87 22.79
C PRO A 275 -7.28 -11.93 22.72
N ALA A 276 -6.86 -13.19 22.66
CA ALA A 276 -7.74 -14.35 22.73
C ALA A 276 -8.64 -14.30 23.97
N ALA A 277 -9.90 -14.69 23.78
CA ALA A 277 -10.89 -14.77 24.83
C ALA A 277 -10.55 -15.88 25.84
N ASN A 278 -10.10 -15.50 27.03
CA ASN A 278 -10.10 -16.39 28.19
C ASN A 278 -11.34 -16.10 29.06
N THR A 279 -12.16 -17.13 29.19
CA THR A 279 -13.31 -17.23 30.08
C THR A 279 -12.90 -17.27 31.56
N ASN A 280 -13.71 -16.58 32.37
CA ASN A 280 -13.95 -16.74 33.81
C ASN A 280 -12.82 -16.39 34.81
N ALA A 281 -13.01 -15.28 35.54
CA ALA A 281 -13.20 -15.29 36.99
C ALA A 281 -13.59 -13.89 37.50
N ASN A 282 -14.74 -13.81 38.16
CA ASN A 282 -15.19 -12.66 38.94
C ASN A 282 -14.15 -12.25 39.99
N THR A 283 -13.63 -11.04 39.91
CA THR A 283 -13.28 -10.24 41.10
C THR A 283 -13.48 -8.76 40.82
N ASN A 284 -14.44 -8.18 41.54
CA ASN A 284 -14.69 -6.74 41.62
C ASN A 284 -13.43 -6.00 42.10
N LYS A 285 -12.76 -5.28 41.20
CA LYS A 285 -12.04 -4.04 41.53
C LYS A 285 -12.24 -3.05 40.38
N GLN A 286 -12.88 -1.93 40.71
CA GLN A 286 -13.12 -0.79 39.83
C GLN A 286 -11.81 -0.35 39.16
N LYS A 287 -11.82 -0.31 37.82
CA LYS A 287 -10.80 0.37 36.99
C LYS A 287 -11.46 1.55 36.26
N PRO A 288 -10.79 2.71 36.17
CA PRO A 288 -11.33 3.87 35.48
C PRO A 288 -11.41 3.62 33.96
N GLN A 289 -12.51 4.06 33.34
CA GLN A 289 -12.70 4.04 31.89
C GLN A 289 -11.66 4.95 31.21
N GLN A 290 -10.73 4.37 30.46
CA GLN A 290 -9.94 5.07 29.45
C GLN A 290 -10.40 4.65 28.06
N GLN A 291 -11.15 5.53 27.40
CA GLN A 291 -11.33 5.55 25.95
C GLN A 291 -9.94 5.71 25.30
N SER A 292 -9.64 4.90 24.28
CA SER A 292 -8.44 5.06 23.46
C SER A 292 -8.48 6.42 22.73
N GLN A 293 -7.87 7.45 23.32
CA GLN A 293 -7.73 8.77 22.70
C GLN A 293 -6.64 8.71 21.62
N ARG A 294 -6.98 9.18 20.41
CA ARG A 294 -5.97 9.48 19.37
C ARG A 294 -5.11 10.63 19.89
N LYS A 295 -3.79 10.61 19.64
CA LYS A 295 -2.89 11.72 20.01
C LYS A 295 -3.43 13.04 19.44
N ALA A 296 -3.42 14.11 20.23
CA ALA A 296 -4.00 15.40 19.87
C ALA A 296 -3.42 15.95 18.55
N ILE A 297 -2.11 15.78 18.35
CA ILE A 297 -1.40 16.20 17.14
C ILE A 297 -1.96 15.56 15.85
N ASP A 298 -2.38 14.29 15.88
CA ASP A 298 -2.94 13.60 14.71
C ASP A 298 -4.31 14.17 14.29
N VAL A 299 -5.06 14.66 15.27
CA VAL A 299 -6.36 15.31 15.05
C VAL A 299 -6.13 16.70 14.46
N ILE A 300 -5.22 17.48 15.06
CA ILE A 300 -4.87 18.82 14.58
C ILE A 300 -4.33 18.78 13.14
N GLN A 301 -3.47 17.82 12.79
CA GLN A 301 -2.96 17.69 11.41
C GLN A 301 -4.08 17.40 10.40
N LYS A 302 -5.12 16.66 10.79
CA LYS A 302 -6.29 16.39 9.93
C LYS A 302 -7.17 17.63 9.76
N LEU A 303 -7.32 18.41 10.83
CA LEU A 303 -8.06 19.68 10.82
C LEU A 303 -7.33 20.72 9.94
N GLY A 304 -6.01 20.88 10.12
CA GLY A 304 -5.17 21.78 9.33
C GLY A 304 -5.24 21.52 7.83
N LYS A 305 -5.22 20.25 7.38
CA LYS A 305 -5.33 19.88 5.95
C LYS A 305 -6.60 20.39 5.27
N LYS A 306 -7.68 20.63 6.03
CA LYS A 306 -8.96 21.11 5.49
C LYS A 306 -9.18 22.60 5.75
N TYR A 307 -8.39 23.22 6.63
CA TYR A 307 -8.64 24.55 7.19
C TYR A 307 -8.88 25.63 6.14
N THR A 308 -8.02 25.70 5.11
CA THR A 308 -8.11 26.73 4.06
C THR A 308 -9.31 26.56 3.12
N ASN A 309 -9.95 25.38 3.10
CA ASN A 309 -11.07 25.07 2.22
C ASN A 309 -12.43 25.14 2.96
N LEU A 310 -12.44 25.58 4.21
CA LEU A 310 -13.65 25.71 5.01
C LEU A 310 -14.24 27.13 4.90
N PRO A 311 -15.58 27.27 4.90
CA PRO A 311 -16.24 28.57 5.10
C PRO A 311 -15.79 29.22 6.41
N GLU A 312 -15.84 30.56 6.47
CA GLU A 312 -15.38 31.36 7.61
C GLU A 312 -15.94 30.91 8.97
N GLU A 313 -17.25 30.70 9.06
CA GLU A 313 -17.91 30.21 10.28
C GLU A 313 -17.38 28.85 10.76
N LYS A 314 -17.01 27.96 9.82
CA LYS A 314 -16.43 26.64 10.13
C LYS A 314 -14.96 26.74 10.46
N ARG A 315 -14.22 27.68 9.86
CA ARG A 315 -12.82 27.95 10.21
C ARG A 315 -12.69 28.37 11.66
N LEU A 316 -13.57 29.25 12.15
CA LEU A 316 -13.53 29.69 13.55
C LEU A 316 -13.72 28.53 14.53
N LYS A 317 -14.68 27.63 14.26
CA LYS A 317 -14.90 26.42 15.08
C LYS A 317 -13.69 25.50 15.08
N VAL A 318 -13.12 25.24 13.90
CA VAL A 318 -11.93 24.40 13.77
C VAL A 318 -10.70 25.04 14.42
N ARG A 319 -10.57 26.37 14.36
CA ARG A 319 -9.52 27.11 15.05
C ARG A 319 -9.60 26.91 16.55
N THR A 320 -10.78 27.07 17.15
CA THR A 320 -11.00 26.82 18.58
C THR A 320 -10.69 25.38 18.95
N GLU A 321 -11.10 24.41 18.13
CA GLU A 321 -10.79 22.98 18.34
C GLU A 321 -9.28 22.71 18.29
N ILE A 322 -8.55 23.30 17.34
CA ILE A 322 -7.09 23.18 17.25
C ILE A 322 -6.40 23.78 18.48
N LEU A 323 -6.84 24.95 18.94
CA LEU A 323 -6.28 25.60 20.13
C LEU A 323 -6.52 24.77 21.39
N GLU A 324 -7.68 24.14 21.52
CA GLU A 324 -7.97 23.27 22.69
C GLU A 324 -7.10 22.02 22.66
N LEU A 325 -7.02 21.34 21.51
CA LEU A 325 -6.18 20.16 21.34
C LEU A 325 -4.68 20.48 21.49
N ALA A 326 -4.25 21.68 21.12
CA ALA A 326 -2.85 22.10 21.22
C ALA A 326 -2.33 22.15 22.67
N LYS A 327 -3.22 22.22 23.68
CA LYS A 327 -2.83 22.12 25.09
C LYS A 327 -2.21 20.76 25.44
N ASP A 328 -2.57 19.72 24.68
CA ASP A 328 -2.09 18.34 24.86
C ASP A 328 -1.01 17.95 23.83
N VAL A 329 -0.34 18.93 23.22
CA VAL A 329 0.75 18.73 22.23
C VAL A 329 2.06 19.23 22.79
N THR A 330 3.16 18.50 22.59
CA THR A 330 4.50 18.92 23.01
C THR A 330 5.29 19.59 21.88
N TYR A 331 6.38 20.29 22.24
CA TYR A 331 7.30 20.87 21.26
C TYR A 331 7.87 19.82 20.29
N ASP A 332 8.32 18.68 20.81
CA ASP A 332 8.90 17.58 20.02
C ASP A 332 7.90 16.99 19.00
N GLU A 333 6.60 17.11 19.26
CA GLU A 333 5.55 16.64 18.35
C GLU A 333 5.28 17.63 17.20
N VAL A 334 5.57 18.92 17.37
CA VAL A 334 5.31 19.97 16.37
C VAL A 334 6.56 20.39 15.60
N GLU A 335 7.74 20.32 16.19
CA GLU A 335 9.02 20.68 15.57
C GLU A 335 9.23 20.04 14.17
N PRO A 336 8.94 18.74 13.94
CA PRO A 336 9.08 18.13 12.62
C PRO A 336 8.21 18.78 11.54
N LEU A 337 7.19 19.54 11.92
CA LEU A 337 6.26 20.20 11.01
C LEU A 337 6.73 21.60 10.57
N PHE A 338 7.79 22.17 11.15
CA PHE A 338 8.27 23.51 10.79
C PHE A 338 8.73 23.60 9.33
N ASN A 339 9.30 22.51 8.80
CA ASN A 339 9.74 22.41 7.40
C ASN A 339 8.62 21.96 6.45
N THR A 340 7.35 22.12 6.85
CA THR A 340 6.21 21.82 5.98
C THR A 340 6.27 22.68 4.71
N ALA A 341 6.21 22.03 3.54
CA ALA A 341 6.26 22.69 2.24
C ALA A 341 5.26 23.86 2.11
N VAL A 342 5.69 24.96 1.49
CA VAL A 342 4.92 26.22 1.35
C VAL A 342 3.49 26.00 0.84
N LYS A 343 3.30 25.10 -0.13
CA LYS A 343 1.99 24.74 -0.70
C LYS A 343 0.99 24.13 0.30
N LYS A 344 1.44 23.65 1.46
CA LYS A 344 0.60 23.03 2.51
C LYS A 344 0.21 24.06 3.57
N VAL A 345 -0.37 25.17 3.14
CA VAL A 345 -0.70 26.33 3.98
C VAL A 345 -1.53 25.96 5.20
N GLY A 346 -2.58 25.14 5.05
CA GLY A 346 -3.43 24.75 6.19
C GLY A 346 -2.71 23.96 7.30
N THR A 347 -1.68 23.18 6.95
CA THR A 347 -0.82 22.52 7.94
C THR A 347 0.09 23.53 8.64
N ARG A 348 0.62 24.52 7.92
CA ARG A 348 1.41 25.61 8.51
C ARG A 348 0.58 26.49 9.44
N ILE A 349 -0.69 26.73 9.12
CA ILE A 349 -1.63 27.44 10.02
C ILE A 349 -1.84 26.65 11.31
N ALA A 350 -2.02 25.33 11.22
CA ALA A 350 -2.16 24.49 12.41
C ALA A 350 -0.89 24.50 13.28
N VAL A 351 0.31 24.52 12.68
CA VAL A 351 1.58 24.68 13.39
C VAL A 351 1.65 26.04 14.10
N ALA A 352 1.27 27.13 13.44
CA ALA A 352 1.22 28.45 14.07
C ALA A 352 0.26 28.49 15.26
N LEU A 353 -0.91 27.86 15.16
CA LEU A 353 -1.87 27.77 16.26
C LEU A 353 -1.34 26.94 17.45
N ILE A 354 -0.64 25.83 17.18
CA ILE A 354 0.01 25.03 18.24
C ILE A 354 1.11 25.85 18.93
N LEU A 355 1.99 26.48 18.15
CA LEU A 355 3.09 27.29 18.66
C LEU A 355 2.58 28.43 19.54
N LYS A 356 1.42 28.99 19.22
CA LYS A 356 0.81 30.05 20.02
C LYS A 356 0.53 29.57 21.44
N VAL A 357 -0.13 28.42 21.56
CA VAL A 357 -0.46 27.80 22.85
C VAL A 357 0.82 27.40 23.61
N LEU A 358 1.81 26.85 22.92
CA LEU A 358 3.08 26.46 23.54
C LEU A 358 3.84 27.67 24.11
N VAL A 359 3.93 28.76 23.34
CA VAL A 359 4.61 29.99 23.77
C VAL A 359 3.85 30.66 24.92
N GLU A 360 2.51 30.70 24.86
CA GLU A 360 1.67 31.19 25.96
C GLU A 360 1.86 30.35 27.25
N ASN A 361 2.14 29.05 27.11
CA ASN A 361 2.41 28.13 28.22
C ASN A 361 3.90 28.07 28.63
N GLY A 362 4.74 29.00 28.15
CA GLY A 362 6.12 29.16 28.62
C GLY A 362 7.20 28.45 27.78
N GLN A 363 6.86 27.92 26.60
CA GLN A 363 7.86 27.41 25.65
C GLN A 363 8.74 28.56 25.13
N ALA A 364 10.06 28.39 25.21
CA ALA A 364 11.01 29.39 24.71
C ALA A 364 10.96 29.50 23.18
N LYS A 365 10.99 30.73 22.67
CA LYS A 365 11.16 31.01 21.24
C LYS A 365 12.63 30.80 20.85
N ASN A 366 12.98 29.57 20.47
CA ASN A 366 14.29 29.24 19.93
C ASN A 366 14.41 29.63 18.44
N ASP A 367 15.60 29.44 17.88
CA ASP A 367 15.91 29.84 16.49
C ASP A 367 14.97 29.19 15.46
N ASP A 368 14.55 27.94 15.70
CA ASP A 368 13.64 27.21 14.83
C ASP A 368 12.21 27.78 14.85
N VAL A 369 11.71 28.15 16.04
CA VAL A 369 10.42 28.83 16.19
C VAL A 369 10.46 30.20 15.52
N ASN A 370 11.52 30.98 15.73
CA ASN A 370 11.68 32.29 15.12
C ASN A 370 11.76 32.18 13.59
N SER A 371 12.54 31.23 13.06
CA SER A 371 12.64 30.98 11.62
C SER A 371 11.29 30.58 11.01
N PHE A 372 10.50 29.77 11.71
CA PHE A 372 9.16 29.41 11.26
C PHE A 372 8.23 30.63 11.20
N ILE A 373 8.23 31.46 12.25
CA ILE A 373 7.38 32.66 12.35
C ILE A 373 7.75 33.68 11.26
N GLU A 374 9.03 33.94 11.04
CA GLU A 374 9.51 34.84 9.96
C GLU A 374 9.01 34.37 8.59
N LYS A 375 9.21 33.08 8.27
CA LYS A 375 8.72 32.47 7.02
C LYS A 375 7.19 32.47 6.90
N ALA A 376 6.47 32.51 8.02
CA ALA A 376 5.01 32.58 8.03
C ALA A 376 4.51 34.02 7.84
N LEU A 377 5.23 35.02 8.36
CA LEU A 377 4.95 36.45 8.14
C LEU A 377 5.17 36.87 6.68
N GLU A 378 6.13 36.25 5.99
CA GLU A 378 6.42 36.50 4.57
C GLU A 378 5.56 35.67 3.59
N ASP A 379 4.61 34.87 4.10
CA ASP A 379 3.80 33.99 3.25
C ASP A 379 2.77 34.77 2.42
N LYS A 380 2.40 34.25 1.25
CA LYS A 380 1.37 34.85 0.38
C LYS A 380 -0.06 34.63 0.89
N ASN A 381 -0.26 33.72 1.86
CA ASN A 381 -1.58 33.43 2.41
C ASN A 381 -1.91 34.31 3.62
N GLU A 382 -2.93 35.15 3.48
CA GLU A 382 -3.35 36.10 4.50
C GLU A 382 -3.71 35.46 5.85
N LEU A 383 -4.29 34.25 5.86
CA LEU A 383 -4.68 33.56 7.09
C LEU A 383 -3.47 33.06 7.89
N LEU A 384 -2.42 32.63 7.20
CA LEU A 384 -1.17 32.22 7.86
C LEU A 384 -0.44 33.44 8.42
N VAL A 385 -0.39 34.53 7.65
CA VAL A 385 0.20 35.80 8.09
C VAL A 385 -0.54 36.36 9.30
N GLU A 386 -1.87 36.27 9.34
CA GLU A 386 -2.70 36.71 10.46
C GLU A 386 -2.35 35.96 11.77
N GLU A 387 -2.24 34.62 11.72
CA GLU A 387 -1.84 33.86 12.90
C GLU A 387 -0.38 34.15 13.30
N ALA A 388 0.52 34.31 12.34
CA ALA A 388 1.93 34.63 12.60
C ALA A 388 2.13 36.02 13.24
N LYS A 389 1.28 37.01 12.90
CA LYS A 389 1.29 38.34 13.53
C LYS A 389 0.99 38.30 15.02
N THR A 390 0.32 37.26 15.53
CA THR A 390 -0.01 37.15 16.96
C THR A 390 1.21 36.89 17.86
N PHE A 391 2.38 36.64 17.27
CA PHE A 391 3.63 36.40 17.99
C PHE A 391 4.51 37.64 18.19
N ASN A 392 4.16 38.78 17.56
CA ASN A 392 4.92 40.03 17.62
C ASN A 392 4.37 41.01 18.65
#